data_AF-A0A6G1YQY8-F1
#
_entry.id   AF-A0A6G1YQY8-F1
#
_cell.length_a   1.000
_cell.length_b   1.000
_cell.length_c   1.000
_cell.angle_alpha   90.00
_cell.angle_beta   90.00
_cell.angle_gamma   90.00
#
_symmetry.space_group_name_H-M   'P 1'
#
loop_
_entity.id
_entity.type
_entity.pdbx_description
1 polymer ?
#
loop_
_entity_poly.entity_id
_entity_poly.type
_entity_poly.pdbx_seq_one_letter_code
_entity_poly.pdbx_strand_id
1 'polypeptide(L)'
;MISIQTEILVTQSIVYFIAAAIPIYLTFIVKKKIGNDDNHFKRLTIVLASFVLMQGFYHLAGSFGYKLLAKGILEPLSFGTLIFFGVFYIIGKTRAKNEEQVRVT
;
A
#
# COMPACT_ATOMS: atom_id res chain seq x y z
N MET A 1 -27.11 -8.22 15.17
CA MET A 1 -26.24 -8.59 14.03
C MET A 1 -25.53 -7.38 13.39
N ILE A 2 -26.20 -6.22 13.26
CA ILE A 2 -25.62 -4.98 12.70
C ILE A 2 -24.48 -4.41 13.58
N SER A 3 -24.60 -4.44 14.91
CA SER A 3 -23.56 -3.92 15.84
C SER A 3 -22.20 -4.61 15.64
N ILE A 4 -22.20 -5.94 15.60
CA ILE A 4 -20.97 -6.76 15.49
C ILE A 4 -20.24 -6.49 14.17
N GLN A 5 -20.97 -6.33 13.06
CA GLN A 5 -20.35 -6.01 11.77
C GLN A 5 -19.71 -4.62 11.78
N THR A 6 -20.38 -3.63 12.36
CA THR A 6 -19.83 -2.28 12.49
C THR A 6 -18.59 -2.27 13.39
N GLU A 7 -18.61 -2.99 14.52
CA GLU A 7 -17.46 -3.14 15.42
C GLU A 7 -16.26 -3.72 14.69
N ILE A 8 -16.45 -4.81 13.91
CA ILE A 8 -15.39 -5.40 13.10
C ILE A 8 -14.81 -4.39 12.11
N LEU A 9 -15.66 -3.65 11.39
CA LEU A 9 -15.21 -2.65 10.41
C LEU A 9 -14.40 -1.53 11.08
N VAL A 10 -14.83 -1.05 12.24
CA VAL A 10 -14.08 -0.03 13.00
C VAL A 10 -12.73 -0.59 13.45
N THR A 11 -12.68 -1.80 14.01
CA THR A 11 -11.42 -2.45 14.40
C THR A 11 -10.48 -2.62 13.21
N GLN A 12 -10.98 -3.09 12.08
CA GLN A 12 -10.17 -3.24 10.85
C GLN A 12 -9.61 -1.88 10.40
N SER A 13 -10.43 -0.83 10.40
CA SER A 13 -9.99 0.52 10.04
C SER A 13 -8.82 1.00 10.91
N ILE A 14 -8.91 0.82 12.23
CA ILE A 14 -7.83 1.15 13.17
C ILE A 14 -6.56 0.35 12.86
N VAL A 15 -6.69 -0.96 12.66
CA VAL A 15 -5.55 -1.84 12.35
C VAL A 15 -4.87 -1.39 11.05
N TYR A 16 -5.62 -1.04 10.02
CA TYR A 16 -5.06 -0.55 8.76
C TYR A 16 -4.36 0.81 8.91
N PHE A 17 -4.91 1.75 9.69
CA PHE A 17 -4.21 3.02 9.94
C PHE A 17 -2.91 2.83 10.71
N ILE A 18 -2.87 1.93 11.69
CA ILE A 18 -1.62 1.57 12.39
C ILE A 18 -0.65 0.89 11.43
N ALA A 19 -1.13 -0.06 10.62
CA ALA A 19 -0.30 -0.77 9.65
C ALA A 19 0.31 0.18 8.60
N ALA A 20 -0.36 1.27 8.23
CA ALA A 20 0.14 2.26 7.29
C ALA A 20 1.43 2.94 7.79
N ALA A 21 1.65 3.01 9.10
CA ALA A 21 2.88 3.56 9.67
C ALA A 21 4.14 2.82 9.19
N ILE A 22 4.06 1.52 8.94
CA ILE A 22 5.20 0.69 8.50
C ILE A 22 5.72 1.11 7.12
N PRO A 23 4.94 1.05 6.02
CA PRO A 23 5.41 1.47 4.71
C PRO A 23 5.74 2.98 4.64
N ILE A 24 5.05 3.82 5.43
CA ILE A 24 5.39 5.24 5.57
C ILE A 24 6.79 5.39 6.18
N TYR A 25 7.06 4.71 7.31
CA TYR A 25 8.38 4.73 7.95
C TYR A 25 9.49 4.22 7.03
N LEU A 26 9.23 3.13 6.29
CA LEU A 26 10.17 2.58 5.30
C LEU A 26 10.49 3.59 4.19
N THR A 27 9.52 4.41 3.77
CA THR A 27 9.74 5.47 2.78
C THR A 27 10.75 6.52 3.27
N PHE A 28 10.74 6.85 4.57
CA PHE A 28 11.67 7.82 5.16
C PHE A 28 13.05 7.23 5.45
N ILE A 29 13.14 5.98 5.91
CA ILE A 29 14.44 5.38 6.29
C ILE A 29 15.35 5.15 5.08
N VAL A 30 14.78 4.82 3.92
CA VAL A 30 15.54 4.60 2.67
C VAL A 30 16.26 5.87 2.26
N LYS A 31 15.58 7.01 2.34
CA LYS A 31 16.17 8.33 2.06
C LYS A 31 17.37 8.63 2.97
N LYS A 32 17.33 8.15 4.23
CA LYS A 32 18.36 8.45 5.25
C LYS A 32 19.53 7.49 5.23
N LYS A 33 19.30 6.20 4.97
CA LYS A 33 20.29 5.13 5.26
C LYS A 33 20.99 4.58 4.02
N ILE A 34 20.34 4.59 2.85
CA ILE A 34 20.83 3.84 1.69
C ILE A 34 21.69 4.71 0.76
N GLY A 35 21.60 6.05 0.81
CA GLY A 35 22.45 6.96 0.01
C GLY A 35 22.28 6.85 -1.51
N ASN A 36 21.67 5.76 -1.98
CA ASN A 36 21.32 5.47 -3.34
C ASN A 36 19.91 5.99 -3.62
N ASP A 37 19.75 6.64 -4.75
CA ASP A 37 18.49 7.13 -5.28
C ASP A 37 17.66 5.95 -5.83
N ASP A 38 17.48 4.90 -5.01
CA ASP A 38 16.63 3.74 -5.28
C ASP A 38 15.17 4.17 -5.21
N ASN A 39 14.81 5.01 -6.17
CA ASN A 39 13.49 5.52 -6.47
C ASN A 39 12.48 4.38 -6.59
N HIS A 40 12.94 3.19 -6.97
CA HIS A 40 12.10 2.00 -7.07
C HIS A 40 11.53 1.56 -5.72
N PHE A 41 12.37 1.30 -4.71
CA PHE A 41 11.89 0.84 -3.41
C PHE A 41 11.01 1.91 -2.75
N LYS A 42 11.42 3.18 -2.84
CA LYS A 42 10.63 4.32 -2.33
C LYS A 42 9.25 4.41 -3.01
N ARG A 43 9.17 4.25 -4.34
CA ARG A 43 7.89 4.22 -5.05
C ARG A 43 7.04 3.05 -4.59
N LEU A 44 7.66 1.89 -4.40
CA LEU A 44 6.97 0.67 -3.98
C LEU A 44 6.37 0.81 -2.57
N THR A 45 7.11 1.39 -1.62
CA THR A 45 6.60 1.66 -0.26
C THR A 45 5.54 2.75 -0.23
N ILE A 46 5.63 3.78 -1.10
CA ILE A 46 4.57 4.78 -1.23
C ILE A 46 3.27 4.14 -1.75
N VAL A 47 3.34 3.35 -2.81
CA VAL A 47 2.16 2.65 -3.35
C VAL A 47 1.55 1.72 -2.30
N LEU A 48 2.38 1.01 -1.53
CA LEU A 48 1.94 0.17 -0.43
C LEU A 48 1.27 0.99 0.68
N ALA A 49 1.85 2.12 1.08
CA ALA A 49 1.25 3.02 2.06
C ALA A 49 -0.12 3.54 1.58
N SER A 50 -0.23 3.94 0.32
CA SER A 50 -1.49 4.37 -0.29
C SER A 50 -2.55 3.26 -0.27
N PHE A 51 -2.16 2.03 -0.58
CA PHE A 51 -3.08 0.88 -0.50
C PHE A 51 -3.58 0.66 0.92
N VAL A 52 -2.68 0.61 1.90
CA VAL A 52 -3.00 0.34 3.31
C VAL A 52 -3.90 1.45 3.88
N LEU A 53 -3.60 2.72 3.58
CA LEU A 53 -4.46 3.85 3.96
C LEU A 53 -5.85 3.74 3.34
N MET A 54 -5.93 3.37 2.07
CA MET A 54 -7.20 3.20 1.38
C MET A 54 -8.05 2.08 1.98
N GLN A 55 -7.45 1.00 2.48
CA GLN A 55 -8.17 -0.03 3.25
C GLN A 55 -8.70 0.52 4.58
N GLY A 56 -7.91 1.36 5.26
CA GLY A 56 -8.37 2.08 6.45
C GLY A 56 -9.64 2.90 6.16
N PHE A 57 -9.63 3.67 5.06
CA PHE A 57 -10.79 4.44 4.61
C PHE A 57 -11.96 3.57 4.12
N TYR A 58 -11.69 2.44 3.46
CA TYR A 58 -12.72 1.50 3.00
C TYR A 58 -13.55 0.99 4.18
N HIS A 59 -12.88 0.49 5.22
CA HIS A 59 -13.54 -0.04 6.40
C HIS A 59 -14.25 1.07 7.20
N LEU A 60 -13.64 2.27 7.26
CA LEU A 60 -14.26 3.43 7.91
C LEU A 60 -15.55 3.86 7.19
N ALA A 61 -15.50 4.04 5.87
CA ALA A 61 -16.67 4.37 5.07
C ALA A 61 -17.75 3.28 5.18
N GLY A 62 -17.34 2.01 5.22
CA GLY A 62 -18.22 0.88 5.49
C GLY A 62 -18.93 0.97 6.85
N SER A 63 -18.19 1.33 7.91
CA SER A 63 -18.76 1.47 9.27
C SER A 63 -19.77 2.60 9.39
N PHE A 64 -19.63 3.68 8.61
CA PHE A 64 -20.59 4.78 8.53
C PHE A 64 -21.79 4.48 7.60
N GLY A 65 -21.82 3.30 6.97
CA GLY A 65 -22.89 2.89 6.07
C GLY A 65 -22.78 3.43 4.64
N TYR A 66 -21.67 4.09 4.28
CA TYR A 66 -21.42 4.61 2.93
C TYR A 66 -21.02 3.49 1.94
N LYS A 67 -21.96 2.58 1.67
CA LYS A 67 -21.73 1.37 0.85
C LYS A 67 -21.23 1.68 -0.57
N LEU A 68 -21.74 2.72 -1.22
CA LEU A 68 -21.33 3.11 -2.56
C LEU A 68 -19.87 3.59 -2.59
N LEU A 69 -19.47 4.41 -1.62
CA LEU A 69 -18.09 4.87 -1.49
C LEU A 69 -17.14 3.71 -1.19
N ALA A 70 -17.51 2.85 -0.22
CA ALA A 70 -16.69 1.71 0.16
C ALA A 70 -16.55 0.70 -1.00
N LYS A 71 -17.67 0.10 -1.44
CA LYS A 71 -17.66 -1.00 -2.41
C LYS A 71 -17.55 -0.55 -3.86
N GLY A 72 -18.11 0.61 -4.20
CA GLY A 72 -18.15 1.11 -5.58
C GLY A 72 -16.89 1.86 -5.99
N ILE A 73 -16.18 2.47 -5.03
CA ILE A 73 -15.03 3.34 -5.33
C ILE A 73 -13.76 2.85 -4.65
N LEU A 74 -13.74 2.79 -3.32
CA LEU A 74 -12.52 2.50 -2.55
C LEU A 74 -12.02 1.07 -2.80
N GLU A 75 -12.92 0.09 -2.90
CA GLU A 75 -12.56 -1.30 -3.15
C GLU A 75 -11.90 -1.50 -4.54
N PRO A 76 -12.51 -1.10 -5.68
CA PRO A 76 -11.85 -1.15 -6.98
C PRO A 76 -10.53 -0.35 -7.03
N LEU A 77 -10.49 0.83 -6.41
CA LEU A 77 -9.29 1.67 -6.39
C LEU A 77 -8.15 1.00 -5.60
N SER A 78 -8.48 0.32 -4.51
CA SER A 78 -7.52 -0.49 -3.73
C SER A 78 -6.96 -1.65 -4.53
N PHE A 79 -7.81 -2.35 -5.29
CA PHE A 79 -7.40 -3.43 -6.17
C PHE A 79 -6.47 -2.91 -7.29
N GLY A 80 -6.83 -1.78 -7.90
CA GLY A 80 -5.97 -1.09 -8.88
C GLY A 80 -4.60 -0.73 -8.30
N THR A 81 -4.56 -0.23 -7.06
CA THR A 81 -3.30 0.12 -6.39
C THR A 81 -2.41 -1.10 -6.17
N LEU A 82 -2.96 -2.26 -5.84
CA LEU A 82 -2.20 -3.52 -5.75
C LEU A 82 -1.66 -3.99 -7.09
N ILE A 83 -2.44 -3.84 -8.17
CA ILE A 83 -1.94 -4.14 -9.52
C ILE A 83 -0.74 -3.25 -9.84
N PHE A 84 -0.84 -1.94 -9.59
CA PHE A 84 0.29 -1.02 -9.77
C PHE A 84 1.49 -1.42 -8.92
N PHE A 85 1.27 -1.81 -7.67
CA PHE A 85 2.34 -2.32 -6.80
C PHE A 85 3.07 -3.51 -7.44
N GLY A 86 2.32 -4.52 -7.90
CA GLY A 86 2.88 -5.71 -8.54
C GLY A 86 3.65 -5.38 -9.82
N VAL A 87 3.11 -4.51 -10.67
CA VAL A 87 3.77 -4.05 -11.90
C VAL A 87 5.07 -3.33 -11.56
N PHE A 88 5.05 -2.37 -10.62
CA PHE A 88 6.25 -1.67 -10.21
C PHE A 88 7.29 -2.63 -9.64
N TYR A 89 6.88 -3.58 -8.79
CA TYR A 89 7.78 -4.59 -8.23
C TYR A 89 8.51 -5.39 -9.32
N ILE A 90 7.78 -5.92 -10.31
CA ILE A 90 8.35 -6.71 -11.41
C ILE A 90 9.33 -5.87 -12.23
N ILE A 91 8.96 -4.63 -12.58
CA ILE A 91 9.82 -3.75 -13.38
C ILE A 91 11.15 -3.48 -12.67
N GLY A 92 11.12 -3.14 -11.38
CA GLY A 92 12.35 -2.90 -10.63
C GLY A 92 13.20 -4.15 -10.44
N LYS A 93 12.57 -5.31 -10.18
CA LYS A 93 13.28 -6.59 -10.07
C LYS A 93 14.00 -6.95 -11.37
N THR A 94 13.36 -6.76 -12.52
CA THR A 94 13.97 -7.03 -13.83
C THR A 94 15.13 -6.08 -14.11
N ARG A 95 15.01 -4.79 -13.76
CA ARG A 95 16.11 -3.83 -13.89
C ARG A 95 17.32 -4.21 -13.04
N ALA A 96 17.11 -4.52 -11.77
CA ALA A 96 18.18 -4.94 -10.86
C ALA A 96 18.94 -6.18 -11.38
N LYS A 97 18.21 -7.18 -11.90
CA LYS A 97 18.83 -8.39 -12.49
C LYS A 97 19.71 -8.08 -13.71
N ASN A 98 19.28 -7.16 -14.57
CA ASN A 98 20.05 -6.78 -15.76
C ASN A 98 21.32 -6.00 -15.40
N GLU A 99 21.25 -5.10 -14.41
CA GLU A 99 22.43 -4.36 -13.91
C GLU A 99 23.46 -5.29 -13.26
N GLU A 100 23.00 -6.32 -12.56
CA GLU A 100 23.88 -7.32 -11.95
C GLU A 100 24.60 -8.15 -13.03
N GLN A 101 23.90 -8.60 -14.09
CA GLN A 101 24.52 -9.35 -15.20
C GLN A 101 25.57 -8.54 -15.97
N VAL A 102 25.35 -7.24 -16.20
CA VAL A 102 26.31 -6.36 -16.88
C VAL A 102 27.59 -6.17 -16.05
N ARG A 103 27.54 -6.23 -14.72
CA ARG A 103 28.74 -6.08 -13.86
C ARG A 103 29.63 -7.31 -13.81
N VAL A 104 29.12 -8.49 -14.15
CA VAL A 104 29.88 -9.76 -14.09
C VAL A 104 30.49 -10.17 -15.44
N THR A 105 30.27 -9.37 -16.50
CA THR A 105 30.79 -9.60 -17.85
C THR A 105 31.88 -8.57 -18.18
#